data_AF-A0A3C1S066-F1
#
_entry.id   AF-A0A3C1S066-F1
#
_cell.length_a   1.000
_cell.length_b   1.000
_cell.length_c   1.000
_cell.angle_alpha   90.00
_cell.angle_beta   90.00
_cell.angle_gamma   90.00
#
_symmetry.space_group_name_H-M   'P 1'
#
loop_
_entity.id
_entity.type
_entity.pdbx_description
1 polymer ?
#
loop_
_entity_poly.entity_id
_entity_poly.type
_entity_poly.pdbx_seq_one_letter_code
_entity_poly.pdbx_strand_id
1 'polypeptide(L)'
;MRLYPLRTPYIFRKYFSKYIWCFKSNTQKIYLTFDDRPIPEVTEFVLDKLKKYNAKATFFCVGDNIQKYPSIFKKIIENGHSIGNHTYNHLDGWETKKKD
;
A
#
# COMPACT_ATOMS: atom_id res chain seq x y z
N MET A 1 -2.85 4.14 -28.13
CA MET A 1 -2.18 4.43 -26.84
C MET A 1 -3.14 5.23 -25.98
N ARG A 2 -3.46 4.77 -24.76
CA ARG A 2 -4.41 5.45 -23.87
C ARG A 2 -3.63 6.51 -23.08
N LEU A 3 -4.05 7.77 -23.15
CA LEU A 3 -3.41 8.87 -22.43
C LEU A 3 -3.86 8.84 -20.97
N TYR A 4 -2.92 8.67 -20.05
CA TYR A 4 -3.17 8.73 -18.61
C TYR A 4 -2.52 10.00 -18.03
N PRO A 5 -3.26 10.85 -17.30
CA PRO A 5 -2.67 12.00 -16.66
C PRO A 5 -1.70 11.55 -15.55
N LEU A 6 -0.54 12.21 -15.46
CA LEU A 6 0.48 11.92 -14.43
C LEU A 6 -0.03 12.12 -12.99
N ARG A 7 -1.04 12.98 -12.80
CA ARG A 7 -1.69 13.23 -11.52
C ARG A 7 -3.19 13.23 -11.70
N THR A 8 -3.91 12.76 -10.69
CA THR A 8 -5.37 12.81 -10.66
C THR A 8 -5.85 14.26 -10.86
N PRO A 9 -6.71 14.53 -11.86
CA PRO A 9 -7.21 15.88 -12.14
C PRO A 9 -7.90 16.53 -10.94
N TYR A 10 -7.80 17.85 -10.82
CA TYR A 10 -8.36 18.60 -9.69
C TYR A 10 -9.87 18.38 -9.52
N ILE A 11 -10.63 18.36 -10.63
CA ILE A 11 -12.09 18.16 -10.62
C ILE A 11 -12.44 16.81 -9.98
N PHE A 12 -11.68 15.76 -10.28
CA PHE A 12 -11.89 14.44 -9.70
C PHE A 12 -11.63 14.44 -8.19
N ARG A 13 -10.51 15.03 -7.75
CA ARG A 13 -10.22 15.18 -6.32
C ARG A 13 -11.29 15.99 -5.58
N LYS A 14 -11.85 17.01 -6.22
CA LYS A 14 -12.93 17.84 -5.66
C LYS A 14 -14.22 17.05 -5.51
N TYR A 15 -14.59 16.24 -6.50
CA TYR A 15 -15.77 15.38 -6.44
C TYR A 15 -15.65 14.32 -5.33
N PHE A 16 -14.45 13.75 -5.18
CA PHE A 16 -14.12 12.74 -4.18
C PHE A 16 -13.42 13.35 -2.96
N SER A 17 -13.93 14.47 -2.45
CA SER A 17 -13.30 15.25 -1.38
C SER A 17 -13.20 14.54 -0.02
N LYS A 18 -13.96 13.47 0.19
CA LYS A 18 -13.91 12.64 1.42
C LYS A 18 -12.63 11.81 1.51
N TYR A 19 -11.90 11.62 0.41
CA TYR A 19 -10.65 10.87 0.40
C TYR A 19 -9.45 11.80 0.62
N ILE A 20 -8.40 11.26 1.24
CA ILE A 20 -7.13 11.96 1.39
C ILE A 20 -6.32 11.78 0.11
N TRP A 21 -6.34 12.81 -0.73
CA TRP A 21 -5.55 12.83 -1.98
C TRP A 21 -4.11 13.29 -1.75
N CYS A 22 -3.97 14.38 -0.99
CA CYS A 22 -2.72 14.98 -0.58
C CYS A 22 -2.95 15.61 0.80
N PHE A 23 -1.94 15.61 1.67
CA PHE A 23 -1.95 16.35 2.91
C PHE A 23 -0.72 17.23 3.01
N LYS A 24 -0.85 18.38 3.67
CA LYS A 24 0.30 19.24 3.96
C LYS A 24 1.01 18.70 5.20
N SER A 25 2.34 18.66 5.14
CA SER A 25 3.20 18.37 6.28
C SER A 25 4.19 19.52 6.43
N ASN A 26 4.34 20.03 7.66
CA ASN A 26 5.34 21.04 7.98
C ASN A 26 6.68 20.41 8.36
N THR A 27 6.84 19.11 8.16
CA THR A 27 8.06 18.36 8.46
C THR A 27 8.68 17.82 7.19
N GLN A 28 10.01 17.85 7.09
CA GLN A 28 10.77 17.26 5.99
C GLN A 28 10.82 15.74 6.12
N LYS A 29 9.68 15.08 5.92
CA LYS A 29 9.53 13.63 5.99
C LYS A 29 8.96 13.08 4.70
N ILE A 30 9.48 11.94 4.28
CA ILE A 30 8.95 11.15 3.17
C ILE A 30 8.33 9.88 3.77
N TYR A 31 7.14 9.52 3.28
CA TYR A 31 6.43 8.32 3.69
C TYR A 31 6.51 7.30 2.56
N LEU A 32 7.11 6.15 2.84
CA LEU A 32 7.17 5.04 1.90
C LEU A 32 5.99 4.10 2.13
N THR A 33 5.29 3.76 1.06
CA THR A 33 4.18 2.82 1.07
C THR A 33 4.39 1.74 0.02
N PHE A 34 4.00 0.50 0.33
CA PHE A 34 4.10 -0.62 -0.59
C PHE A 34 2.78 -1.38 -0.62
N ASP A 35 2.21 -1.55 -1.82
CA ASP A 35 0.94 -2.24 -2.03
C ASP A 35 1.16 -3.73 -2.39
N ASP A 36 0.07 -4.49 -2.39
CA ASP A 36 0.00 -5.92 -2.73
C ASP A 36 0.79 -6.88 -1.84
N ARG A 37 1.26 -6.43 -0.68
CA ARG A 37 2.13 -7.23 0.19
C ARG A 37 1.32 -8.26 1.00
N PRO A 38 1.95 -9.29 1.58
CA PRO A 38 3.32 -9.77 1.34
C PRO A 38 3.46 -10.51 0.00
N ILE A 39 4.61 -10.31 -0.65
CA ILE A 39 5.07 -11.07 -1.82
C ILE A 39 6.44 -11.68 -1.49
N PRO A 40 6.64 -13.02 -1.64
CA PRO A 40 7.92 -13.67 -1.42
C PRO A 40 9.07 -13.00 -2.17
N GLU A 41 10.27 -13.06 -1.60
CA GLU A 41 11.51 -12.46 -2.11
C GLU A 41 11.50 -10.92 -2.15
N VAL A 42 10.49 -10.31 -2.78
CA VAL A 42 10.35 -8.86 -2.92
C VAL A 42 10.14 -8.19 -1.56
N THR A 43 9.25 -8.73 -0.73
CA THR A 43 8.96 -8.13 0.59
C THR A 43 10.17 -8.27 1.50
N GLU A 44 10.86 -9.40 1.46
CA GLU A 44 12.05 -9.63 2.26
C GLU A 44 13.19 -8.70 1.83
N PHE A 45 13.42 -8.56 0.52
CA PHE A 45 14.36 -7.59 -0.02
C PHE A 45 14.05 -6.16 0.45
N VAL A 46 12.78 -5.74 0.41
CA VAL A 46 12.36 -4.42 0.87
C VAL A 46 12.62 -4.25 2.37
N LEU A 47 12.29 -5.25 3.20
CA LEU A 47 12.55 -5.23 4.64
C LEU A 47 14.06 -5.09 4.92
N ASP A 48 14.90 -5.82 4.19
CA ASP A 48 16.36 -5.73 4.33
C ASP A 48 16.90 -4.34 3.96
N LYS A 49 16.38 -3.74 2.88
CA LYS A 49 16.76 -2.36 2.52
C LYS A 49 16.29 -1.36 3.57
N LEU A 50 15.04 -1.45 4.02
CA LEU A 50 14.52 -0.56 5.06
C LEU A 50 15.34 -0.67 6.35
N LYS A 51 15.69 -1.89 6.77
CA LYS A 51 16.56 -2.14 7.92
C LYS A 51 17.94 -1.53 7.74
N LYS A 52 18.57 -1.70 6.57
CA LYS A 52 19.89 -1.12 6.25
C LYS A 52 19.91 0.40 6.41
N TYR A 53 18.84 1.09 6.03
CA TYR A 53 18.73 2.55 6.12
C TYR A 53 18.05 3.04 7.40
N ASN A 54 17.78 2.15 8.37
CA ASN A 54 17.00 2.45 9.57
C ASN A 54 15.68 3.19 9.27
N ALA A 55 15.02 2.80 8.18
CA ALA A 55 13.81 3.42 7.67
C ALA A 55 12.57 2.60 8.05
N LYS A 56 11.42 3.29 8.15
CA LYS A 56 10.10 2.67 8.32
C LYS A 56 9.22 2.95 7.11
N ALA A 57 8.20 2.13 6.93
CA ALA A 57 7.27 2.17 5.81
C ALA A 57 5.91 1.61 6.24
N THR A 58 4.91 1.85 5.41
CA THR A 58 3.58 1.24 5.54
C THR A 58 3.39 0.20 4.45
N PHE A 59 2.94 -1.00 4.82
CA PHE A 59 2.68 -2.10 3.90
C PHE A 59 1.17 -2.29 3.78
N PHE A 60 0.59 -1.95 2.64
CA PHE A 60 -0.80 -2.23 2.32
C PHE A 60 -0.89 -3.70 1.88
N CYS A 61 -1.47 -4.52 2.76
CA CYS A 61 -1.45 -5.97 2.61
C CYS A 61 -2.78 -6.53 2.08
N VAL A 62 -2.67 -7.52 1.19
CA VAL A 62 -3.79 -8.29 0.65
C VAL A 62 -4.03 -9.51 1.54
N GLY A 63 -5.28 -9.72 1.97
CA GLY A 63 -5.64 -10.78 2.92
C GLY A 63 -5.23 -12.19 2.47
N ASP A 64 -5.47 -12.53 1.20
CA ASP A 64 -5.07 -13.81 0.61
C ASP A 64 -3.55 -14.01 0.61
N ASN A 65 -2.78 -12.94 0.39
CA ASN A 65 -1.32 -12.99 0.47
C ASN A 65 -0.83 -13.22 1.90
N ILE A 66 -1.49 -12.63 2.90
CA ILE A 66 -1.17 -12.88 4.31
C ILE A 66 -1.39 -14.37 4.66
N GLN A 67 -2.48 -14.98 4.18
CA GLN A 67 -2.74 -16.40 4.42
C GLN A 67 -1.71 -17.32 3.76
N LYS A 68 -1.28 -16.97 2.54
CA LYS A 68 -0.26 -17.72 1.81
C LYS A 68 1.14 -17.57 2.42
N TYR A 69 1.46 -16.38 2.96
CA TYR A 69 2.79 -16.04 3.45
C TYR A 69 2.79 -15.43 4.86
N PRO A 70 2.29 -16.15 5.88
CA PRO A 70 2.12 -15.61 7.23
C PRO A 70 3.46 -15.30 7.91
N SER A 71 4.51 -16.06 7.59
CA SER A 71 5.86 -15.82 8.12
C SER A 71 6.44 -14.49 7.66
N ILE A 72 6.26 -14.15 6.37
CA ILE A 72 6.72 -12.88 5.80
C ILE A 72 5.92 -11.72 6.40
N PHE A 73 4.59 -11.88 6.52
CA PHE A 73 3.75 -10.87 7.18
C PHE A 73 4.19 -10.62 8.63
N LYS A 74 4.52 -11.67 9.39
CA LYS A 74 5.03 -11.54 10.75
C LYS A 74 6.32 -10.74 10.80
N LYS A 75 7.25 -10.94 9.86
CA LYS A 75 8.49 -10.13 9.76
C LYS A 75 8.19 -8.64 9.58
N ILE A 76 7.15 -8.26 8.82
CA ILE A 76 6.76 -6.84 8.66
C ILE A 76 6.40 -6.23 10.03
N ILE A 77 5.61 -6.94 10.83
CA ILE A 77 5.18 -6.51 12.16
C ILE A 77 6.37 -6.47 13.13
N GLU A 78 7.16 -7.54 13.18
CA GLU A 78 8.32 -7.67 14.08
C GLU A 78 9.39 -6.60 13.80
N ASN A 79 9.54 -6.17 12.54
CA ASN A 79 10.43 -5.07 12.16
C ASN A 79 9.80 -3.68 12.41
N GLY A 80 8.62 -3.59 13.02
CA GLY A 80 7.99 -2.34 13.45
C GLY A 80 7.49 -1.45 12.31
N HIS A 81 7.07 -2.04 11.19
CA HIS A 81 6.42 -1.32 10.10
C HIS A 81 4.91 -1.20 10.33
N SER A 82 4.27 -0.22 9.69
CA SER A 82 2.82 -0.04 9.77
C SER A 82 2.10 -0.92 8.74
N ILE A 83 0.90 -1.38 9.07
CA ILE A 83 0.07 -2.20 8.17
C ILE A 83 -1.13 -1.38 7.68
N GLY A 84 -1.37 -1.41 6.38
CA GLY A 84 -2.58 -0.94 5.75
C GLY A 84 -3.38 -2.11 5.16
N ASN A 85 -4.69 -1.94 4.98
CA ASN A 85 -5.53 -2.93 4.33
C ASN A 85 -5.57 -2.66 2.82
N HIS A 86 -5.32 -3.70 2.01
CA HIS A 86 -5.38 -3.63 0.55
C HIS A 86 -6.39 -4.62 -0.04
N THR A 87 -7.52 -4.77 0.62
CA THR A 87 -8.57 -5.77 0.35
C THR A 87 -8.13 -7.21 0.60
N TYR A 88 -9.05 -8.17 0.43
CA TYR A 88 -8.73 -9.59 0.66
C TYR A 88 -8.19 -10.28 -0.59
N ASN A 89 -8.82 -10.06 -1.76
CA ASN A 89 -8.50 -10.78 -3.00
C ASN A 89 -7.94 -9.86 -4.11
N HIS A 90 -7.77 -8.56 -3.86
CA HIS A 90 -7.31 -7.59 -4.84
C HIS A 90 -8.13 -7.61 -6.15
N LEU A 91 -9.47 -7.69 -6.00
CA LEU A 91 -10.40 -7.72 -7.12
C LEU A 91 -10.62 -6.32 -7.67
N ASP A 92 -10.82 -6.21 -8.98
CA ASP A 92 -11.18 -4.95 -9.62
C ASP A 92 -12.59 -4.53 -9.19
N GLY A 93 -12.68 -3.39 -8.50
CA GLY A 93 -13.95 -2.85 -8.00
C GLY A 93 -14.92 -2.38 -9.08
N TRP A 94 -14.46 -2.15 -10.31
CA TRP A 94 -15.34 -1.79 -11.43
C TRP A 94 -16.02 -3.00 -12.06
N GLU A 95 -15.31 -4.13 -12.11
CA GLU A 95 -15.79 -5.37 -12.72
C GLU A 95 -16.47 -6.29 -11.68
N THR A 96 -16.09 -6.17 -10.41
CA THR A 96 -16.58 -7.03 -9.35
C THR A 96 -17.82 -6.43 -8.69
N LYS A 97 -18.97 -7.03 -8.96
CA LYS A 97 -20.19 -6.72 -8.21
C LYS A 97 -20.00 -7.11 -6.75
N LYS A 98 -20.46 -6.25 -5.86
CA LYS A 98 -20.58 -6.59 -4.44
C LYS A 98 -21.50 -7.81 -4.34
N LYS A 99 -21.00 -8.92 -3.80
CA LYS A 99 -21.87 -9.98 -3.30
C LYS A 99 -22.55 -9.42 -2.04
N ASP A 100 -23.86 -9.61 -1.95
CA ASP A 100 -24.65 -9.23 -0.77
C ASP A 100 -24.09 -9.87 0.51
#